data_AF-A0A936IV20-F1
#
_entry.id   AF-A0A936IV20-F1
#
_cell.length_a   1.000
_cell.length_b   1.000
_cell.length_c   1.000
_cell.angle_alpha   90.00
_cell.angle_beta   90.00
_cell.angle_gamma   90.00
#
_symmetry.space_group_name_H-M   'P 1'
#
loop_
_entity.id
_entity.type
_entity.pdbx_description
1 polymer ?
#
loop_
_entity_poly.entity_id
_entity_poly.type
_entity_poly.pdbx_seq_one_letter_code
_entity_poly.pdbx_strand_id
1 'polypeptide(L)'
;MTGTIIQVNVSRGGLPKRPIESGIVTPLGIEGDCCAHPKIHGGPMQAVLLITAETIDELAQRGYPVSYGSLGENLTVRGIDRRFLRSGQTFLAGTARIELTKLRTPCSALDVYGPDLQRELFDKAVKQGDFSSPRWGMSGFYARVVTPGFVKAGDIMALEAVSA
;
A
#
# COMPACT_ATOMS: atom_id res chain seq x y z
N MET A 1 10.35 -8.09 -10.55
CA MET A 1 8.93 -7.69 -10.44
C MET A 1 8.88 -6.19 -10.63
N THR A 2 8.12 -5.69 -11.61
CA THR A 2 8.15 -4.27 -12.00
C THR A 2 6.73 -3.80 -12.27
N GLY A 3 6.41 -2.58 -11.85
CA GLY A 3 5.15 -1.91 -12.11
C GLY A 3 5.33 -0.39 -12.17
N THR A 4 4.21 0.31 -12.20
CA THR A 4 4.16 1.77 -12.33
C THR A 4 3.31 2.35 -11.21
N ILE A 5 3.81 3.39 -10.54
CA ILE A 5 3.02 4.18 -9.60
C ILE A 5 1.97 4.93 -10.41
N ILE A 6 0.69 4.62 -10.19
CA ILE A 6 -0.40 5.29 -10.91
C ILE A 6 -0.98 6.45 -10.11
N GLN A 7 -0.86 6.43 -8.78
CA GLN A 7 -1.31 7.52 -7.91
C GLN A 7 -0.50 7.55 -6.61
N VAL A 8 -0.16 8.76 -6.18
CA VAL A 8 0.43 9.04 -4.85
C VAL A 8 -0.64 9.73 -4.01
N ASN A 9 -0.87 9.25 -2.79
CA ASN A 9 -1.94 9.74 -1.92
C ASN A 9 -1.44 10.14 -0.53
N VAL A 10 -2.02 11.22 -0.02
CA VAL A 10 -1.82 11.69 1.36
C VAL A 10 -3.15 12.12 1.99
N SER A 11 -3.20 12.17 3.30
CA SER A 11 -4.33 12.69 4.08
C SER A 11 -3.81 13.42 5.30
N ARG A 12 -4.53 14.40 5.82
CA ARG A 12 -4.27 14.94 7.17
C ARG A 12 -4.83 14.05 8.29
N GLY A 13 -4.98 12.76 8.02
CA GLY A 13 -5.66 11.77 8.85
C GLY A 13 -6.97 11.28 8.23
N GLY A 14 -7.29 10.00 8.47
CA GLY A 14 -8.53 9.37 8.01
C GLY A 14 -8.48 8.83 6.58
N LEU A 15 -9.65 8.45 6.09
CA LEU A 15 -9.88 7.92 4.74
C LEU A 15 -10.91 8.81 4.01
N PRO A 16 -10.84 8.91 2.67
CA PRO A 16 -9.77 8.41 1.80
C PRO A 16 -8.51 9.29 1.90
N LYS A 17 -7.35 8.73 1.55
CA LYS A 17 -6.21 9.57 1.14
C LYS A 17 -6.49 10.19 -0.23
N ARG A 18 -6.04 11.42 -0.45
CA ARG A 18 -6.30 12.21 -1.67
C ARG A 18 -5.06 12.25 -2.56
N PRO A 19 -5.26 12.28 -3.90
CA PRO A 19 -4.15 12.30 -4.85
C PRO A 19 -3.33 13.58 -4.72
N ILE A 20 -2.02 13.44 -4.90
CA ILE A 20 -1.08 14.55 -5.10
C ILE A 20 -0.26 14.29 -6.37
N GLU A 21 0.22 15.35 -7.02
CA GLU A 21 1.01 15.26 -8.25
C GLU A 21 2.34 14.52 -8.02
N SER A 22 3.01 14.83 -6.92
CA SER A 22 4.26 14.22 -6.47
C SER A 22 4.38 14.34 -4.95
N GLY A 23 5.22 13.50 -4.33
CA GLY A 23 5.48 13.53 -2.91
C GLY A 23 6.93 13.18 -2.56
N ILE A 24 7.39 13.69 -1.41
CA ILE A 24 8.68 13.32 -0.81
C ILE A 24 8.44 12.21 0.20
N VAL A 25 9.05 11.05 -0.04
CA VAL A 25 9.03 9.89 0.84
C VAL A 25 10.14 10.05 1.88
N THR A 26 9.76 10.11 3.16
CA THR A 26 10.66 10.29 4.31
C THR A 26 10.63 9.07 5.23
N PRO A 27 11.57 8.92 6.19
CA PRO A 27 11.55 7.82 7.16
C PRO A 27 10.25 7.70 7.98
N LEU A 28 9.44 8.76 8.04
CA LEU A 28 8.18 8.78 8.80
C LEU A 28 6.93 8.73 7.91
N GLY A 29 7.09 8.72 6.59
CA GLY A 29 6.00 8.69 5.61
C GLY A 29 6.15 9.72 4.51
N ILE A 30 5.11 9.91 3.70
CA ILE A 30 5.11 10.94 2.65
C ILE A 30 4.81 12.31 3.28
N GLU A 31 5.56 13.34 2.92
CA GLU A 31 5.29 14.71 3.39
C GLU A 31 3.84 15.13 3.12
N GLY A 32 3.21 15.77 4.11
CA GLY A 32 1.80 16.13 4.06
C GLY A 32 0.83 15.01 4.47
N ASP A 33 1.34 13.78 4.68
CA ASP A 33 0.55 12.70 5.26
C ASP A 33 0.61 12.71 6.79
N CYS A 34 -0.55 12.63 7.43
CA CYS A 34 -0.69 12.48 8.87
C CYS A 34 -1.42 11.17 9.18
N CYS A 35 -0.89 10.42 10.13
CA CYS A 35 -1.60 9.26 10.65
C CYS A 35 -2.52 9.70 11.81
N ALA A 36 -3.83 9.49 11.66
CA ALA A 36 -4.80 9.79 12.73
C ALA A 36 -4.61 8.91 13.98
N HIS A 37 -3.98 7.74 13.84
CA HIS A 37 -3.76 6.78 14.93
C HIS A 37 -2.30 6.29 14.96
N PRO A 38 -1.32 7.15 15.32
CA PRO A 38 0.11 6.87 15.19
C PRO A 38 0.60 5.69 16.04
N LYS A 39 -0.18 5.27 17.05
CA LYS A 39 0.12 4.10 17.89
C LYS A 39 -0.29 2.77 17.24
N ILE A 40 -1.19 2.79 16.25
CA ILE A 40 -1.77 1.61 15.59
C ILE A 40 -1.26 1.50 14.15
N HIS A 41 -1.23 2.64 13.46
CA HIS A 41 -0.77 2.80 12.09
C HIS A 41 0.38 3.80 12.06
N GLY A 42 1.35 3.60 11.17
CA GLY A 42 2.48 4.53 11.01
C GLY A 42 3.71 4.20 11.85
N GLY A 43 4.60 5.19 11.98
CA GLY A 43 5.96 4.98 12.48
C GLY A 43 6.90 4.41 11.42
N PRO A 44 8.22 4.33 11.71
CA PRO A 44 9.22 4.01 10.67
C PRO A 44 9.01 2.66 9.96
N MET A 45 8.39 1.69 10.64
CA MET A 45 8.11 0.36 10.08
C MET A 45 6.82 0.31 9.24
N GLN A 46 6.02 1.38 9.23
CA GLN A 46 4.76 1.46 8.48
C GLN A 46 4.62 2.84 7.82
N ALA A 47 5.74 3.39 7.36
CA ALA A 47 5.83 4.74 6.82
C ALA A 47 4.99 4.90 5.53
N VAL A 48 4.93 3.86 4.69
CA VAL A 48 4.22 3.87 3.41
C VAL A 48 3.33 2.64 3.33
N LEU A 49 2.05 2.82 2.96
CA LEU A 49 1.16 1.73 2.58
C LEU A 49 1.09 1.62 1.04
N LEU A 50 1.42 0.43 0.52
CA LEU A 50 1.34 0.07 -0.89
C LEU A 50 0.11 -0.81 -1.13
N ILE A 51 -0.71 -0.47 -2.13
CA ILE A 51 -1.78 -1.34 -2.66
C ILE A 51 -1.69 -1.40 -4.19
N THR A 52 -1.95 -2.58 -4.75
CA THR A 52 -1.99 -2.77 -6.20
C THR A 52 -3.29 -2.24 -6.79
N ALA A 53 -3.20 -1.52 -7.90
CA ALA A 53 -4.35 -0.96 -8.62
C ALA A 53 -5.39 -2.02 -8.95
N GLU A 54 -4.92 -3.20 -9.35
CA GLU A 54 -5.71 -4.39 -9.67
C GLU A 54 -6.65 -4.78 -8.53
N THR A 55 -6.22 -4.63 -7.27
CA THR A 55 -7.08 -4.92 -6.12
C THR A 55 -8.23 -3.93 -6.05
N ILE A 56 -7.95 -2.63 -6.22
CA ILE A 56 -8.96 -1.58 -6.09
C ILE A 56 -9.94 -1.67 -7.27
N ASP A 57 -9.42 -1.91 -8.48
CA ASP A 57 -10.22 -2.13 -9.69
C ASP A 57 -11.13 -3.37 -9.52
N GLU A 58 -10.62 -4.48 -8.98
CA GLU A 58 -11.37 -5.71 -8.69
C GLU A 58 -12.51 -5.46 -7.68
N LEU A 59 -12.25 -4.69 -6.63
CA LEU A 59 -13.27 -4.33 -5.63
C LEU A 59 -14.33 -3.38 -6.20
N ALA A 60 -13.92 -2.39 -6.99
CA ALA A 60 -14.84 -1.47 -7.65
C ALA A 60 -15.77 -2.22 -8.62
N GLN A 61 -15.23 -3.18 -9.39
CA GLN A 61 -16.03 -4.05 -10.26
C GLN A 61 -17.02 -4.94 -9.48
N ARG A 62 -16.70 -5.30 -8.24
CA ARG A 62 -17.62 -6.00 -7.32
C ARG A 62 -18.67 -5.09 -6.68
N GLY A 63 -18.66 -3.79 -6.99
CA GLY A 63 -19.64 -2.82 -6.51
C GLY A 63 -19.27 -2.12 -5.20
N TYR A 64 -18.04 -2.31 -4.68
CA TYR A 64 -17.59 -1.51 -3.55
C TYR A 64 -17.31 -0.05 -3.99
N PRO A 65 -17.72 0.97 -3.21
CA PRO A 65 -17.50 2.38 -3.51
C PRO A 65 -16.06 2.81 -3.22
N VAL A 66 -15.08 2.15 -3.86
CA VAL A 66 -13.65 2.39 -3.68
C VAL A 66 -13.01 2.99 -4.92
N SER A 67 -12.04 3.87 -4.69
CA SER A 67 -11.15 4.46 -5.69
C SER A 67 -9.72 4.45 -5.15
N TYR A 68 -8.75 4.86 -5.96
CA TYR A 68 -7.37 5.01 -5.48
C TYR A 68 -7.33 6.03 -4.33
N GLY A 69 -6.70 5.63 -3.23
CA GLY A 69 -6.65 6.31 -1.93
C GLY A 69 -7.72 5.87 -0.93
N SER A 70 -8.79 5.16 -1.35
CA SER A 70 -9.88 4.73 -0.46
C SER A 70 -9.41 3.77 0.62
N LEU A 71 -8.49 2.86 0.28
CA LEU A 71 -8.01 1.86 1.23
C LEU A 71 -6.92 2.40 2.16
N GLY A 72 -6.63 3.70 2.06
CA GLY A 72 -5.64 4.42 2.87
C GLY A 72 -4.21 4.25 2.37
N GLU A 73 -4.01 3.69 1.19
CA GLU A 73 -2.69 3.52 0.59
C GLU A 73 -2.07 4.86 0.20
N ASN A 74 -0.77 4.98 0.43
CA ASN A 74 0.02 6.09 -0.05
C ASN A 74 0.45 5.89 -1.51
N LEU A 75 0.76 4.65 -1.89
CA LEU A 75 1.16 4.30 -3.25
C LEU A 75 0.16 3.32 -3.83
N THR A 76 -0.50 3.73 -4.91
CA THR A 76 -1.27 2.83 -5.76
C THR A 76 -0.40 2.46 -6.97
N VAL A 77 -0.16 1.16 -7.17
CA VAL A 77 0.81 0.67 -8.17
C VAL A 77 0.18 -0.39 -9.07
N ARG A 78 0.42 -0.30 -10.38
CA ARG A 78 -0.10 -1.24 -11.38
C ARG A 78 1.02 -2.10 -11.96
N GLY A 79 0.70 -3.35 -12.32
CA GLY A 79 1.62 -4.30 -12.95
C GLY A 79 2.42 -5.16 -11.97
N ILE A 80 2.26 -4.93 -10.66
CA ILE A 80 2.82 -5.78 -9.61
C ILE A 80 1.80 -6.86 -9.25
N ASP A 81 2.20 -8.13 -9.37
CA ASP A 81 1.38 -9.23 -8.87
C ASP A 81 1.52 -9.35 -7.34
N ARG A 82 0.49 -8.87 -6.64
CA ARG A 82 0.39 -8.88 -5.17
C ARG A 82 0.65 -10.25 -4.54
N ARG A 83 0.41 -11.35 -5.25
CA ARG A 83 0.59 -12.74 -4.75
C ARG A 83 2.05 -13.08 -4.48
N PHE A 84 2.99 -12.33 -5.06
CA PHE A 84 4.43 -12.52 -4.88
C PHE A 84 5.06 -11.51 -3.91
N LEU A 85 4.28 -10.59 -3.33
CA LEU A 85 4.77 -9.63 -2.35
C LEU A 85 5.05 -10.31 -1.00
N ARG A 86 6.22 -10.04 -0.43
CA ARG A 86 6.71 -10.60 0.83
C ARG A 86 7.41 -9.53 1.65
N SER A 87 7.32 -9.63 2.98
CA SER A 87 8.16 -8.85 3.89
C SER A 87 9.64 -9.10 3.61
N GLY A 88 10.46 -8.05 3.75
CA GLY A 88 11.89 -8.07 3.45
C GLY A 88 12.25 -7.77 1.99
N GLN A 89 11.26 -7.70 1.08
CA GLN A 89 11.51 -7.26 -0.29
C GLN A 89 11.72 -5.75 -0.35
N THR A 90 12.82 -5.33 -0.98
CA THR A 90 13.12 -3.91 -1.21
C THR A 90 12.79 -3.54 -2.64
N PHE A 91 12.10 -2.41 -2.80
CA PHE A 91 11.72 -1.84 -4.08
C PHE A 91 12.33 -0.45 -4.24
N LEU A 92 12.81 -0.18 -5.45
CA LEU A 92 13.00 1.18 -5.93
C LEU A 92 11.63 1.70 -6.38
N ALA A 93 11.19 2.83 -5.83
CA ALA A 93 9.92 3.49 -6.15
C ALA A 93 10.21 4.97 -6.46
N GLY A 94 10.14 5.36 -7.73
CA GLY A 94 10.70 6.65 -8.15
C GLY A 94 12.18 6.74 -7.81
N THR A 95 12.56 7.71 -6.99
CA THR A 95 13.93 7.80 -6.44
C THR A 95 14.06 7.31 -4.99
N ALA A 96 12.96 6.90 -4.36
CA ALA A 96 12.97 6.35 -3.00
C ALA A 96 13.24 4.84 -3.01
N ARG A 97 13.86 4.34 -1.94
CA ARG A 97 13.98 2.89 -1.68
C ARG A 97 13.13 2.52 -0.48
N ILE A 98 12.21 1.57 -0.65
CA ILE A 98 11.30 1.12 0.40
C ILE A 98 11.39 -0.39 0.57
N GLU A 99 11.37 -0.87 1.82
CA GLU A 99 11.37 -2.30 2.13
C GLU A 99 10.03 -2.68 2.74
N LEU A 100 9.37 -3.70 2.18
CA LEU A 100 8.11 -4.22 2.71
C LEU A 100 8.34 -4.80 4.10
N THR A 101 7.55 -4.37 5.08
CA THR A 101 7.72 -4.78 6.48
C THR A 101 6.69 -5.81 6.88
N LYS A 102 5.41 -5.56 6.60
CA LYS A 102 4.33 -6.48 6.90
C LYS A 102 3.12 -6.29 6.00
N LEU A 103 2.38 -7.37 5.82
CA LEU A 103 1.04 -7.31 5.25
C LEU A 103 0.12 -6.48 6.17
N ARG A 104 -0.71 -5.63 5.59
CA ARG A 104 -1.66 -4.81 6.34
C ARG A 104 -2.80 -5.68 6.85
N THR A 105 -3.15 -5.55 8.12
CA THR A 105 -4.41 -6.07 8.67
C THR A 105 -5.49 -5.00 8.51
N PRO A 106 -6.64 -5.31 7.86
CA PRO A 106 -7.78 -4.40 7.81
C PRO A 106 -8.28 -3.96 9.19
N CYS A 107 -8.81 -2.74 9.26
CA CYS A 107 -9.43 -2.17 10.45
C CYS A 107 -10.81 -1.60 10.11
N SER A 108 -11.61 -1.33 11.15
CA SER A 108 -12.99 -0.83 11.04
C SER A 108 -13.13 0.52 10.34
N ALA A 109 -12.04 1.28 10.17
CA ALA A 109 -12.08 2.50 9.37
C ALA A 109 -12.53 2.24 7.92
N LEU A 110 -12.35 1.02 7.40
CA LEU A 110 -12.78 0.63 6.06
C LEU A 110 -14.27 0.31 5.94
N ASP A 111 -15.01 0.19 7.05
CA ASP A 111 -16.44 -0.15 7.04
C ASP A 111 -17.29 0.92 6.34
N VAL A 112 -16.76 2.14 6.23
CA VAL A 112 -17.36 3.24 5.44
C VAL A 112 -17.54 2.88 3.96
N TYR A 113 -16.78 1.90 3.46
CA TYR A 113 -16.87 1.40 2.10
C TYR A 113 -17.64 0.07 1.99
N GLY A 114 -18.19 -0.44 3.09
CA GLY A 114 -19.03 -1.63 3.09
C GLY A 114 -18.63 -2.64 4.18
N PRO A 115 -19.61 -3.30 4.82
CA PRO A 115 -19.38 -4.15 6.01
C PRO A 115 -18.56 -5.41 5.72
N ASP A 116 -18.58 -5.90 4.48
CA ASP A 116 -17.85 -7.11 4.08
C ASP A 116 -16.48 -6.81 3.45
N LEU A 117 -16.12 -5.54 3.22
CA LEU A 117 -14.88 -5.17 2.55
C LEU A 117 -13.64 -5.73 3.28
N GLN A 118 -13.63 -5.71 4.61
CA GLN A 118 -12.52 -6.25 5.37
C GLN A 118 -12.31 -7.74 5.12
N ARG A 119 -13.40 -8.50 4.95
CA ARG A 119 -13.34 -9.93 4.62
C ARG A 119 -12.79 -10.11 3.22
N GLU A 120 -13.23 -9.31 2.24
CA GLU A 120 -12.70 -9.28 0.86
C GLU A 120 -11.19 -9.09 0.81
N LEU A 121 -10.65 -8.26 1.70
CA LEU A 121 -9.23 -7.93 1.72
C LEU A 121 -8.36 -8.93 2.49
N PHE A 122 -8.92 -9.66 3.46
CA PHE A 122 -8.13 -10.42 4.42
C PHE A 122 -8.94 -11.58 5.04
N ASP A 123 -8.60 -12.80 4.67
CA ASP A 123 -9.24 -14.02 5.18
C ASP A 123 -8.39 -14.73 6.26
N LYS A 124 -8.88 -15.90 6.70
CA LYS A 124 -8.19 -16.73 7.69
C LYS A 124 -6.87 -17.31 7.17
N ALA A 125 -6.78 -17.67 5.89
CA ALA A 125 -5.58 -18.23 5.30
C ALA A 125 -4.46 -17.16 5.25
N VAL A 126 -4.81 -15.95 4.82
CA VAL A 126 -3.93 -14.77 4.88
C VAL A 126 -3.46 -14.51 6.32
N LYS A 127 -4.36 -14.57 7.30
CA LYS A 127 -4.00 -14.41 8.73
C LYS A 127 -2.98 -15.44 9.20
N GLN A 128 -3.00 -16.64 8.63
CA GLN A 128 -2.09 -17.74 8.95
C GLN A 128 -0.78 -17.69 8.14
N GLY A 129 -0.61 -16.70 7.27
CA GLY A 129 0.57 -16.57 6.42
C GLY A 129 0.54 -17.46 5.18
N ASP A 130 -0.63 -17.96 4.78
CA ASP A 130 -0.77 -18.76 3.57
C ASP A 130 -0.76 -17.88 2.32
N PHE A 131 0.38 -17.88 1.64
CA PHE A 131 0.59 -17.09 0.43
C PHE A 131 -0.19 -17.61 -0.79
N SER A 132 -0.78 -18.80 -0.72
CA SER A 132 -1.61 -19.37 -1.79
C SER A 132 -3.04 -18.81 -1.80
N SER A 133 -3.47 -18.12 -0.74
CA SER A 133 -4.79 -17.50 -0.70
C SER A 133 -4.98 -16.52 -1.87
N PRO A 134 -6.14 -16.55 -2.56
CA PRO A 134 -6.46 -15.57 -3.61
C PRO A 134 -6.54 -14.13 -3.06
N ARG A 135 -6.68 -13.98 -1.73
CA ARG A 135 -6.72 -12.71 -1.01
C ARG A 135 -5.34 -12.24 -0.54
N TRP A 136 -4.28 -13.02 -0.78
CA TRP A 136 -2.91 -12.60 -0.43
C TRP A 136 -2.59 -11.26 -1.09
N GLY A 137 -2.09 -10.31 -0.28
CA GLY A 137 -1.72 -8.97 -0.73
C GLY A 137 -2.88 -8.03 -1.07
N MET A 138 -4.15 -8.46 -1.01
CA MET A 138 -5.29 -7.57 -1.31
C MET A 138 -5.35 -6.41 -0.31
N SER A 139 -5.09 -6.65 0.97
CA SER A 139 -5.06 -5.59 1.97
C SER A 139 -3.88 -4.62 1.83
N GLY A 140 -2.89 -4.89 0.98
CA GLY A 140 -1.68 -4.10 0.82
C GLY A 140 -0.57 -4.43 1.81
N PHE A 141 0.60 -3.86 1.56
CA PHE A 141 1.79 -4.01 2.41
C PHE A 141 2.26 -2.68 2.95
N TYR A 142 2.59 -2.66 4.24
CA TYR A 142 3.39 -1.59 4.81
C TYR A 142 4.84 -1.72 4.38
N ALA A 143 5.50 -0.57 4.29
CA ALA A 143 6.92 -0.48 4.02
C ALA A 143 7.59 0.54 4.94
N ARG A 144 8.86 0.26 5.26
CA ARG A 144 9.80 1.23 5.82
C ARG A 144 10.57 1.89 4.69
N VAL A 145 11.08 3.09 4.94
CA VAL A 145 11.91 3.81 3.97
C VAL A 145 13.38 3.51 4.26
N VAL A 146 14.05 2.90 3.29
CA VAL A 146 15.50 2.59 3.33
C VAL A 146 16.29 3.83 2.90
N THR A 147 15.84 4.51 1.85
CA THR A 147 16.44 5.75 1.37
C THR A 147 15.31 6.71 0.99
N PRO A 148 15.27 7.93 1.55
CA PRO A 148 14.31 8.95 1.17
C PRO A 148 14.41 9.30 -0.32
N GLY A 149 13.32 9.77 -0.91
CA GLY A 149 13.30 10.13 -2.31
C GLY A 149 11.95 10.69 -2.76
N PHE A 150 11.86 10.99 -4.05
CA PHE A 150 10.68 11.53 -4.69
C PHE A 150 9.89 10.42 -5.39
N VAL A 151 8.57 10.56 -5.34
CA VAL A 151 7.63 9.72 -6.09
C VAL A 151 6.59 10.61 -6.79
N LYS A 152 6.19 10.21 -7.98
CA LYS A 152 5.04 10.78 -8.70
C LYS A 152 4.33 9.71 -9.51
N ALA A 153 3.14 10.03 -10.00
CA ALA A 153 2.47 9.19 -10.98
C ALA A 153 3.33 9.03 -12.25
N GLY A 154 3.37 7.82 -12.78
CA GLY A 154 4.20 7.43 -13.93
C GLY A 154 5.59 6.89 -13.56
N ASP A 155 6.04 7.06 -12.31
CA ASP A 155 7.32 6.50 -11.88
C ASP A 155 7.29 4.97 -11.85
N ILE A 156 8.43 4.35 -12.15
CA ILE A 156 8.61 2.91 -12.05
C ILE A 156 8.75 2.51 -10.58
N MET A 157 8.11 1.40 -10.23
CA MET A 157 8.37 0.66 -9.00
C MET A 157 8.90 -0.74 -9.34
N ALA A 158 10.12 -1.06 -8.93
CA ALA A 158 10.78 -2.31 -9.27
C ALA A 158 11.40 -2.97 -8.05
N LEU A 159 11.20 -4.29 -7.92
CA LEU A 159 11.89 -5.12 -6.94
C LEU A 159 13.38 -5.07 -7.22
N GLU A 160 14.17 -4.72 -6.22
CA GLU A 160 15.62 -4.72 -6.33
C GLU A 160 16.16 -6.15 -6.34
N ALA A 161 17.17 -6.39 -7.19
CA ALA A 161 17.91 -7.62 -7.14
C ALA A 161 18.62 -7.74 -5.78
N VAL A 162 18.52 -8.91 -5.15
CA VAL A 162 19.34 -9.20 -3.98
C VAL A 162 20.77 -9.35 -4.49
N SER A 163 21.66 -8.42 -4.14
CA SER A 163 23.09 -8.62 -4.35
C SER A 163 23.52 -9.82 -3.50
N ALA A 164 24.03 -10.86 -4.17
CA ALA A 164 24.62 -12.03 -3.54
C ALA A 164 25.90 -11.67 -2.77
#